data_AF-A0A3C0AV25-F1
#
_entry.id   AF-A0A3C0AV25-F1
#
_cell.length_a   1.000
_cell.length_b   1.000
_cell.length_c   1.000
_cell.angle_alpha   90.00
_cell.angle_beta   90.00
_cell.angle_gamma   90.00
#
_symmetry.space_group_name_H-M   'P 1'
#
loop_
_entity.id
_entity.type
_entity.pdbx_description
1 polymer ?
#
loop_
_entity_poly.entity_id
_entity_poly.type
_entity_poly.pdbx_seq_one_letter_code
_entity_poly.pdbx_strand_id
1 'polypeptide(L)'
;SYMEDALRSAIPALTLDDAFARKDDVAFDVQKTVGNEMARFGFTVVKTLITAIDPSPQVKNAMDSINAAQREKEATRQRAEAQRIQIETQAAAEAEKTRLQGEGQANYRREIANGIVDQIKSLQAVGMNIGDVNNVVLFNQYLDVMRSLAESGNAKTVVLPASTPGGYQDMYNQIVNAVTTANEAKESPDSVPTARHRQ
;
A
#
# COMPACT_ATOMS: atom_id res chain seq x y z
N SER A 1 -21.07 57.16 29.52
CA SER A 1 -22.24 56.45 30.08
C SER A 1 -23.35 56.11 29.09
N TYR A 2 -24.10 57.03 28.46
CA TYR A 2 -25.20 56.61 27.56
C TYR A 2 -24.75 56.16 26.15
N MET A 3 -23.71 56.78 25.58
CA MET A 3 -23.17 56.37 24.27
C MET A 3 -22.44 55.03 24.31
N GLU A 4 -21.75 54.73 25.42
CA GLU A 4 -21.03 53.46 25.60
C GLU A 4 -21.98 52.27 25.67
N ASP A 5 -23.14 52.43 26.31
CA ASP A 5 -24.13 51.35 26.44
C ASP A 5 -24.88 51.10 25.12
N ALA A 6 -25.17 52.16 24.36
CA ALA A 6 -25.76 52.04 23.02
C ALA A 6 -24.80 51.35 22.04
N LEU A 7 -23.50 51.67 22.08
CA LEU A 7 -22.49 50.99 21.27
C LEU A 7 -22.32 49.52 21.69
N ARG A 8 -22.29 49.25 23.00
CA ARG A 8 -22.11 47.90 23.55
C ARG A 8 -23.28 46.97 23.24
N SER A 9 -24.49 47.51 23.11
CA SER A 9 -25.69 46.73 22.76
C SER A 9 -25.85 46.48 21.26
N ALA A 10 -25.30 47.33 20.38
CA ALA A 10 -25.47 47.20 18.92
C ALA A 10 -24.41 46.30 18.27
N ILE A 11 -23.20 46.25 18.83
CA ILE A 11 -22.06 45.49 18.28
C ILE A 11 -22.20 43.95 18.37
N PRO A 12 -22.92 43.32 19.32
CA PRO A 12 -23.00 41.86 19.39
C PRO A 12 -23.88 41.19 18.32
N ALA A 13 -24.75 41.94 17.63
CA ALA A 13 -25.69 41.39 16.64
C ALA A 13 -25.09 41.28 15.23
N LEU A 14 -23.92 41.88 15.00
CA LEU A 14 -23.17 41.82 13.76
C LEU A 14 -21.88 41.04 14.03
N THR A 15 -21.48 40.16 13.12
CA THR A 15 -20.13 39.59 13.20
C THR A 15 -19.13 40.76 13.11
N LEU A 16 -17.99 40.67 13.79
CA LEU A 16 -17.01 41.76 13.78
C LEU A 16 -16.56 42.08 12.33
N ASP A 17 -16.58 41.09 11.44
CA ASP A 17 -16.37 41.24 9.99
C ASP A 17 -17.43 42.15 9.35
N ASP A 18 -18.71 42.02 9.71
CA ASP A 18 -19.78 42.90 9.22
C ASP A 18 -19.66 44.32 9.80
N ALA A 19 -19.22 44.46 11.05
CA ALA A 19 -18.94 45.77 11.65
C ALA A 19 -17.74 46.47 10.98
N PHE A 20 -16.75 45.72 10.51
CA PHE A 20 -15.64 46.23 9.69
C PHE A 20 -16.07 46.56 8.26
N ALA A 21 -16.98 45.77 7.66
CA ALA A 21 -17.48 45.99 6.31
C ALA A 21 -18.48 47.16 6.22
N ARG A 22 -19.26 47.41 7.28
CA ARG A 22 -20.32 48.42 7.33
C ARG A 22 -19.96 49.66 8.15
N LYS A 23 -18.68 50.05 8.17
CA LYS A 23 -18.19 51.22 8.93
C LYS A 23 -18.96 52.50 8.63
N ASP A 24 -19.36 52.69 7.37
CA ASP A 24 -20.11 53.88 6.96
C ASP A 24 -21.55 53.87 7.49
N ASP A 25 -22.20 52.71 7.54
CA ASP A 25 -23.55 52.57 8.09
C ASP A 25 -23.55 52.80 9.61
N VAL A 26 -22.55 52.26 10.32
CA VAL A 26 -22.40 52.48 11.76
C VAL A 26 -22.11 53.96 12.05
N ALA A 27 -21.27 54.60 11.23
CA ALA A 27 -20.98 56.03 11.37
C ALA A 27 -22.25 56.89 11.18
N PHE A 28 -23.12 56.52 10.24
CA PHE A 28 -24.39 57.18 9.97
C PHE A 28 -25.40 57.01 11.12
N ASP A 29 -25.56 55.80 11.65
CA ASP A 29 -26.45 55.52 12.78
C ASP A 29 -26.01 56.26 14.05
N VAL A 30 -24.69 56.33 14.29
CA VAL A 30 -24.13 57.14 15.38
C VAL A 30 -24.36 58.63 15.14
N GLN A 31 -24.19 59.13 13.90
CA GLN A 31 -24.46 60.54 13.57
C GLN A 31 -25.91 60.91 13.89
N LYS A 32 -26.86 60.06 13.49
CA LYS A 32 -28.29 60.31 13.67
C LYS A 32 -28.68 60.34 15.15
N THR A 33 -28.15 59.41 15.93
CA THR A 33 -28.45 59.30 17.36
C THR A 33 -27.84 60.47 18.14
N VAL A 34 -26.55 60.74 17.95
CA VAL A 34 -25.84 61.82 18.64
C VAL A 34 -26.26 63.20 18.16
N GLY A 35 -26.52 63.36 16.85
CA GLY A 35 -26.97 64.61 16.25
C GLY A 35 -28.32 65.07 16.79
N ASN A 36 -29.27 64.15 16.99
CA ASN A 36 -30.58 64.48 17.56
C ASN A 36 -30.49 64.93 19.03
N GLU A 37 -29.59 64.32 19.80
CA GLU A 37 -29.36 64.69 21.21
C GLU A 37 -28.67 66.06 21.30
N MET A 38 -27.64 66.28 20.48
CA MET A 38 -26.82 67.51 20.47
C MET A 38 -27.56 68.72 19.90
N ALA A 39 -28.52 68.49 19.00
CA ALA A 39 -29.41 69.54 18.50
C ALA A 39 -30.22 70.20 19.62
N ARG A 40 -30.56 69.47 20.70
CA ARG A 40 -31.27 70.03 21.87
C ARG A 40 -30.42 71.03 22.66
N PHE A 41 -29.10 70.95 22.51
CA PHE A 41 -28.14 71.84 23.16
C PHE A 41 -27.60 72.92 22.20
N GLY A 42 -28.16 73.03 20.98
CA GLY A 42 -27.78 74.04 20.00
C GLY A 42 -26.56 73.69 19.15
N PHE A 43 -26.06 72.45 19.21
CA PHE A 43 -24.91 71.99 18.41
C PHE A 43 -25.36 71.13 17.23
N THR A 44 -24.79 71.37 16.04
CA THR A 44 -25.09 70.58 14.83
C THR A 44 -23.92 69.66 14.48
N VAL A 45 -24.16 68.34 14.44
CA VAL A 45 -23.15 67.34 14.08
C VAL A 45 -23.14 67.12 12.57
N VAL A 46 -22.09 67.60 11.90
CA VAL A 46 -21.98 67.57 10.42
C VAL A 46 -21.52 66.21 9.90
N LYS A 47 -20.56 65.56 10.58
CA LYS A 47 -20.02 64.24 10.20
C LYS A 47 -19.39 63.55 11.40
N THR A 48 -19.65 62.26 11.56
CA THR A 48 -18.94 61.36 12.49
C THR A 48 -18.00 60.47 11.70
N LEU A 49 -16.75 60.36 12.15
CA LEU A 49 -15.73 59.51 11.53
C LEU A 49 -15.31 58.44 12.54
N ILE A 50 -15.38 57.17 12.15
CA ILE A 50 -14.87 56.07 12.97
C ILE A 50 -13.37 55.95 12.70
N THR A 51 -12.55 56.34 13.68
CA THR A 51 -11.09 56.41 13.52
C THR A 51 -10.42 55.04 13.63
N ALA A 52 -10.87 54.19 14.54
CA ALA A 52 -10.40 52.81 14.70
C ALA A 52 -11.44 51.99 15.49
N ILE A 53 -11.60 50.71 15.12
CA ILE A 53 -12.33 49.73 15.94
C ILE A 53 -11.25 48.78 16.46
N ASP A 54 -10.92 48.91 17.75
CA ASP A 54 -9.94 48.05 18.41
C ASP A 54 -10.66 47.16 19.43
N PRO A 55 -10.99 45.89 19.07
CA PRO A 55 -11.61 44.98 20.02
C PRO A 55 -10.64 44.68 21.17
N SER A 56 -11.17 44.33 22.34
CA SER A 56 -10.30 43.96 23.46
C SER A 56 -9.41 42.76 23.09
N PRO A 57 -8.16 42.69 23.61
CA PRO A 57 -7.23 41.60 23.31
C PRO A 57 -7.81 40.20 23.58
N GLN A 58 -8.68 40.09 24.59
CA GLN A 58 -9.38 38.85 24.94
C GLN A 58 -10.34 38.40 23.83
N VAL A 59 -11.08 39.33 23.22
CA VAL A 59 -12.00 39.02 22.12
C VAL A 59 -11.22 38.62 20.86
N LYS A 60 -10.11 39.31 20.58
CA LYS A 60 -9.24 38.96 19.44
C LYS A 60 -8.71 37.53 19.55
N ASN A 61 -8.17 37.17 20.71
CA ASN A 61 -7.68 35.81 20.97
C ASN A 61 -8.79 34.76 20.88
N ALA A 62 -9.99 35.06 21.40
CA ALA A 62 -11.13 34.16 21.31
C ALA A 62 -11.57 33.94 19.86
N MET A 63 -11.60 35.00 19.05
CA MET A 63 -11.93 34.93 17.63
C MET A 63 -10.89 34.14 16.83
N ASP A 64 -9.60 34.40 17.06
CA ASP A 64 -8.53 33.66 16.41
C ASP A 64 -8.60 32.16 16.74
N SER A 65 -8.91 31.82 17.99
CA SER A 65 -9.12 30.43 18.43
C SER A 65 -10.33 29.78 17.76
N ILE A 66 -11.47 30.47 17.67
CA ILE A 66 -12.68 29.98 16.99
C ILE A 66 -12.40 29.74 15.50
N ASN A 67 -11.75 30.70 14.84
CA ASN A 67 -11.41 30.60 13.43
C ASN A 67 -10.39 29.48 13.17
N ALA A 68 -9.40 29.32 14.04
CA ALA A 68 -8.45 28.22 13.97
C ALA A 68 -9.17 26.86 14.11
N ALA A 69 -10.05 26.72 15.10
CA ALA A 69 -10.81 25.49 15.33
C ALA A 69 -11.76 25.16 14.17
N GLN A 70 -12.43 26.15 13.59
CA GLN A 70 -13.29 25.96 12.42
C GLN A 70 -12.48 25.51 11.19
N ARG A 71 -11.36 26.18 10.90
CA ARG A 71 -10.46 25.80 9.81
C ARG A 71 -9.88 24.41 10.02
N GLU A 72 -9.50 24.06 11.25
CA GLU A 72 -8.99 22.74 11.58
C GLU A 72 -10.06 21.65 11.42
N LYS A 73 -11.30 21.93 11.83
CA LYS A 73 -12.44 21.01 11.64
C LYS A 73 -12.70 20.76 10.16
N GLU A 74 -12.71 21.81 9.34
CA GLU A 74 -12.89 21.70 7.90
C GLU A 74 -11.74 20.93 7.24
N ALA A 75 -10.49 21.25 7.59
CA ALA A 75 -9.32 20.54 7.09
C ALA A 75 -9.33 19.06 7.48
N THR A 76 -9.74 18.73 8.72
CA THR A 76 -9.86 17.35 9.20
C THR A 76 -10.95 16.60 8.44
N ARG A 77 -12.11 17.22 8.22
CA ARG A 77 -13.20 16.62 7.43
C ARG A 77 -12.75 16.33 6.00
N GLN A 78 -12.08 17.29 5.35
CA GLN A 78 -11.56 17.10 3.99
C GLN A 78 -10.52 15.98 3.94
N ARG A 79 -9.61 15.89 4.92
CA ARG A 79 -8.63 14.80 5.01
C ARG A 79 -9.29 13.43 5.20
N ALA A 80 -10.29 13.35 6.08
CA ALA A 80 -11.02 12.10 6.32
C ALA A 80 -11.78 11.65 5.05
N GLU A 81 -12.39 12.59 4.32
CA GLU A 81 -13.06 12.31 3.06
C GLU A 81 -12.07 11.86 1.98
N ALA A 82 -10.92 12.53 1.85
CA ALA A 82 -9.85 12.12 0.94
C ALA A 82 -9.33 10.71 1.27
N GLN A 83 -9.12 10.39 2.54
CA GLN A 83 -8.72 9.04 2.98
C GLN A 83 -9.77 8.00 2.63
N ARG A 84 -11.06 8.30 2.85
CA ARG A 84 -12.15 7.39 2.49
C ARG A 84 -12.14 7.07 0.99
N ILE A 85 -12.04 8.10 0.15
CA ILE A 85 -11.99 7.95 -1.31
C ILE A 85 -10.75 7.15 -1.73
N GLN A 86 -9.60 7.42 -1.12
CA GLN A 86 -8.37 6.69 -1.40
C GLN A 86 -8.50 5.20 -1.09
N ILE A 87 -9.04 4.85 0.09
CA ILE A 87 -9.24 3.46 0.50
C ILE A 87 -10.23 2.75 -0.43
N GLU A 88 -11.36 3.40 -0.76
CA GLU A 88 -12.38 2.83 -1.65
C GLU A 88 -11.81 2.59 -3.05
N THR A 89 -11.06 3.55 -3.59
CA THR A 89 -10.43 3.43 -4.91
C THR A 89 -9.37 2.32 -4.92
N GLN A 90 -8.55 2.24 -3.88
CA GLN A 90 -7.54 1.21 -3.75
C GLN A 90 -8.19 -0.19 -3.65
N ALA A 91 -9.22 -0.34 -2.82
CA ALA A 91 -9.95 -1.60 -2.66
C ALA A 91 -10.63 -2.02 -3.97
N ALA A 92 -11.23 -1.08 -4.71
CA ALA A 92 -11.82 -1.35 -6.02
C ALA A 92 -10.74 -1.79 -7.04
N ALA A 93 -9.59 -1.11 -7.06
CA ALA A 93 -8.48 -1.47 -7.94
C ALA A 93 -7.90 -2.86 -7.60
N GLU A 94 -7.79 -3.20 -6.33
CA GLU A 94 -7.33 -4.53 -5.89
C GLU A 94 -8.32 -5.63 -6.24
N ALA A 95 -9.63 -5.40 -6.01
CA ALA A 95 -10.67 -6.35 -6.39
C ALA A 95 -10.66 -6.62 -7.91
N GLU A 96 -10.54 -5.57 -8.71
CA GLU A 96 -10.47 -5.67 -10.17
C GLU A 96 -9.20 -6.39 -10.63
N LYS A 97 -8.05 -6.10 -10.02
CA LYS A 97 -6.80 -6.81 -10.28
C LYS A 97 -6.95 -8.31 -10.00
N THR A 98 -7.53 -8.68 -8.86
CA THR A 98 -7.74 -10.09 -8.49
C THR A 98 -8.71 -10.77 -9.46
N ARG A 99 -9.78 -10.08 -9.89
CA ARG A 99 -10.71 -10.58 -10.91
C ARG A 99 -10.01 -10.87 -12.23
N LEU A 100 -9.24 -9.90 -12.75
CA LEU A 100 -8.49 -10.04 -13.99
C LEU A 100 -7.43 -11.15 -13.91
N GLN A 101 -6.74 -11.28 -12.76
CA GLN A 101 -5.79 -12.38 -12.54
C GLN A 101 -6.49 -13.75 -12.54
N GLY A 102 -7.64 -13.87 -11.88
CA GLY A 102 -8.44 -15.10 -11.86
C GLY A 102 -8.92 -15.49 -13.26
N GLU A 103 -9.40 -14.53 -14.04
CA GLU A 103 -9.79 -14.73 -15.44
C GLU A 103 -8.62 -15.14 -16.32
N GLY A 104 -7.48 -14.47 -16.19
CA GLY A 104 -6.25 -14.83 -16.89
C GLY A 104 -5.82 -16.26 -16.59
N GLN A 105 -5.85 -16.67 -15.31
CA GLN A 105 -5.47 -18.02 -14.92
C GLN A 105 -6.47 -19.08 -15.42
N ALA A 106 -7.77 -18.79 -15.39
CA ALA A 106 -8.78 -19.70 -15.91
C ALA A 106 -8.67 -19.88 -17.43
N ASN A 107 -8.44 -18.79 -18.16
CA ASN A 107 -8.23 -18.82 -19.61
C ASN A 107 -6.94 -19.55 -19.96
N TYR A 108 -5.85 -19.29 -19.22
CA TYR A 108 -4.60 -20.01 -19.39
C TYR A 108 -4.76 -21.53 -19.18
N ARG A 109 -5.48 -21.95 -18.14
CA ARG A 109 -5.79 -23.38 -17.91
C ARG A 109 -6.62 -23.99 -19.04
N ARG A 110 -7.59 -23.25 -19.57
CA ARG A 110 -8.41 -23.71 -20.71
C ARG A 110 -7.55 -23.91 -21.96
N GLU A 111 -6.65 -22.98 -22.25
CA GLU A 111 -5.79 -23.06 -23.42
C GLU A 111 -4.79 -24.22 -23.33
N ILE A 112 -4.21 -24.47 -22.15
CA ILE A 112 -3.38 -25.66 -21.93
C ILE A 112 -4.17 -26.95 -22.18
N ALA A 113 -5.37 -27.05 -21.60
CA ALA A 113 -6.20 -28.25 -21.77
C ALA A 113 -6.55 -28.50 -23.25
N ASN A 114 -6.90 -27.44 -23.99
CA ASN A 114 -7.15 -27.51 -25.42
C ASN A 114 -5.89 -27.95 -26.19
N GLY A 115 -4.73 -27.37 -25.89
CA GLY A 115 -3.46 -27.73 -26.51
C GLY A 115 -3.08 -29.20 -26.29
N ILE A 116 -3.32 -29.74 -25.08
CA ILE A 116 -3.10 -31.17 -24.78
C ILE A 116 -4.04 -32.05 -25.62
N VAL A 117 -5.33 -31.67 -25.75
CA VAL A 117 -6.29 -32.41 -26.57
C VAL A 117 -5.86 -32.44 -28.04
N ASP A 118 -5.38 -31.32 -28.57
CA ASP A 118 -4.92 -31.23 -29.95
C ASP A 118 -3.61 -32.02 -30.17
N GLN A 119 -2.70 -32.02 -29.20
CA GLN A 119 -1.52 -32.88 -29.20
C GLN A 119 -1.92 -34.36 -29.24
N ILE A 120 -2.83 -34.80 -28.38
CA ILE A 120 -3.31 -36.19 -28.36
C ILE A 120 -3.93 -36.59 -29.71
N LYS A 121 -4.78 -35.73 -30.29
CA LYS A 121 -5.39 -35.98 -31.60
C LYS A 121 -4.35 -36.10 -32.72
N SER A 122 -3.35 -35.21 -32.74
CA SER A 122 -2.29 -35.26 -33.74
C SER A 122 -1.46 -36.54 -33.62
N LEU A 123 -1.13 -36.97 -32.39
CA LEU A 123 -0.38 -38.19 -32.14
C LEU A 123 -1.17 -39.48 -32.47
N GLN A 124 -2.49 -39.48 -32.20
CA GLN A 124 -3.39 -40.57 -32.59
C GLN A 124 -3.49 -40.70 -34.13
N ALA A 125 -3.46 -39.58 -34.86
CA ALA A 125 -3.48 -39.57 -36.32
C ALA A 125 -2.22 -40.18 -36.96
N VAL A 126 -1.08 -40.20 -36.25
CA VAL A 126 0.18 -40.80 -36.70
C VAL A 126 0.32 -42.28 -36.28
N GLY A 127 -0.68 -42.85 -35.58
CA GLY A 127 -0.75 -44.29 -35.29
C GLY A 127 0.13 -44.77 -34.14
N MET A 128 0.63 -43.88 -33.27
CA MET A 128 1.39 -44.27 -32.07
C MET A 128 0.47 -44.67 -30.91
N ASN A 129 0.82 -45.73 -30.17
CA ASN A 129 0.12 -46.15 -28.96
C ASN A 129 0.32 -45.11 -27.83
N ILE A 130 -0.76 -44.73 -27.16
CA ILE A 130 -0.82 -43.67 -26.13
C ILE A 130 0.18 -43.90 -24.99
N GLY A 131 0.56 -45.15 -24.71
CA GLY A 131 1.53 -45.51 -23.67
C GLY A 131 2.96 -45.03 -23.95
N ASP A 132 3.44 -45.15 -25.19
CA ASP A 132 4.82 -44.78 -25.55
C ASP A 132 4.99 -43.26 -25.62
N VAL A 133 3.95 -42.57 -26.09
CA VAL A 133 3.89 -41.10 -26.10
C VAL A 133 3.93 -40.53 -24.68
N ASN A 134 3.17 -41.10 -23.75
CA ASN A 134 3.14 -40.63 -22.37
C ASN A 134 4.53 -40.73 -21.71
N ASN A 135 5.27 -41.81 -21.99
CA ASN A 135 6.64 -41.99 -21.50
C ASN A 135 7.60 -40.92 -22.06
N VAL A 136 7.48 -40.58 -23.34
CA VAL A 136 8.31 -39.54 -23.98
C VAL A 136 7.98 -38.14 -23.43
N VAL A 137 6.70 -37.83 -23.17
CA VAL A 137 6.27 -36.55 -22.57
C VAL A 137 6.80 -36.42 -21.14
N LEU A 138 6.64 -37.47 -20.32
CA LEU A 138 7.14 -37.48 -18.94
C LEU A 138 8.66 -37.35 -18.87
N PHE A 139 9.39 -37.99 -19.78
CA PHE A 139 10.84 -37.86 -19.85
C PHE A 139 11.29 -36.44 -20.22
N ASN A 140 10.64 -35.81 -21.20
CA ASN A 140 10.93 -34.41 -21.53
C ASN A 140 10.60 -33.46 -20.38
N GLN A 141 9.46 -33.64 -19.70
CA GLN A 141 9.11 -32.79 -18.56
C GLN A 141 10.07 -32.95 -17.39
N TYR A 142 10.59 -34.17 -17.17
CA TYR A 142 11.67 -34.41 -16.20
C TYR A 142 12.95 -33.63 -16.57
N LEU A 143 13.35 -33.63 -17.85
CA LEU A 143 14.50 -32.87 -18.32
C LEU A 143 14.31 -31.35 -18.19
N ASP A 144 13.11 -30.84 -18.47
CA ASP A 144 12.79 -29.41 -18.32
C ASP A 144 12.81 -28.97 -16.85
N VAL A 145 12.27 -29.79 -15.94
CA VAL A 145 12.36 -29.54 -14.49
C VAL A 145 13.82 -29.57 -14.03
N MET A 146 14.63 -30.50 -14.53
CA MET A 146 16.05 -30.57 -14.23
C MET A 146 16.80 -29.34 -14.74
N ARG A 147 16.49 -28.88 -15.95
CA ARG A 147 17.07 -27.65 -16.52
C ARG A 147 16.68 -26.42 -15.71
N SER A 148 15.41 -26.26 -15.38
CA SER A 148 14.91 -25.15 -14.55
C SER A 148 15.54 -25.14 -13.17
N LEU A 149 15.84 -26.32 -12.59
CA LEU A 149 16.50 -26.43 -11.31
C LEU A 149 18.00 -26.08 -11.42
N ALA A 150 18.66 -26.51 -12.50
CA ALA A 150 20.08 -26.23 -12.78
C ALA A 150 20.35 -24.75 -13.09
N GLU A 151 19.41 -24.04 -13.73
CA GLU A 151 19.50 -22.61 -14.03
C GLU A 151 19.14 -21.72 -12.81
N SER A 152 18.60 -22.29 -11.73
CA SER A 152 18.28 -21.53 -10.52
C SER A 152 19.55 -21.16 -9.74
N GLY A 153 19.72 -19.86 -9.42
CA GLY A 153 20.96 -19.31 -8.84
C GLY A 153 21.38 -19.83 -7.46
N ASN A 154 20.65 -20.78 -6.87
CA ASN A 154 20.91 -21.43 -5.58
C ASN A 154 21.03 -22.96 -5.75
N ALA A 155 21.67 -23.44 -6.82
CA ALA A 155 21.90 -24.86 -7.11
C ALA A 155 22.72 -25.59 -6.02
N LYS A 156 22.10 -25.91 -4.88
CA LYS A 156 22.58 -26.85 -3.85
C LYS A 156 21.65 -28.05 -3.67
N THR A 157 20.56 -28.14 -4.46
CA THR A 157 19.58 -29.21 -4.35
C THR A 157 19.93 -30.35 -5.32
N VAL A 158 20.49 -31.43 -4.77
CA VAL A 158 20.64 -32.71 -5.48
C VAL A 158 19.28 -33.40 -5.48
N VAL A 159 18.61 -33.43 -6.64
CA VAL A 159 17.40 -34.24 -6.82
C VAL A 159 17.82 -35.67 -7.11
N LEU A 160 17.69 -36.52 -6.09
CA LEU A 160 17.85 -37.96 -6.23
C LEU A 160 16.59 -38.51 -6.92
N PRO A 161 16.72 -39.23 -8.05
CA PRO A 161 15.57 -39.81 -8.74
C PRO A 161 14.96 -40.93 -7.88
N ALA A 162 13.98 -40.57 -7.06
CA ALA A 162 13.11 -41.49 -6.34
C ALA A 162 12.04 -42.12 -7.27
N SER A 163 12.37 -42.33 -8.54
CA SER A 163 11.42 -42.77 -9.57
C SER A 163 11.72 -44.17 -10.07
N THR A 164 12.09 -45.08 -9.17
CA THR A 164 11.75 -46.50 -9.26
C THR A 164 11.83 -47.09 -7.85
N PRO A 165 10.81 -47.83 -7.38
CA PRO A 165 10.88 -48.55 -6.10
C PRO A 165 12.11 -49.47 -5.94
N GLY A 166 12.76 -49.87 -7.04
CA GLY A 166 14.04 -50.61 -7.03
C GLY A 166 15.28 -49.74 -6.79
N GLY A 167 15.31 -48.48 -7.22
CA GLY A 167 16.49 -47.62 -7.11
C GLY A 167 16.86 -47.24 -5.66
N TYR A 168 15.88 -47.27 -4.75
CA TYR A 168 16.12 -47.08 -3.31
C TYR A 168 16.93 -48.23 -2.69
N GLN A 169 16.66 -49.47 -3.11
CA GLN A 169 17.40 -50.64 -2.63
C GLN A 169 18.84 -50.61 -3.12
N ASP A 170 19.06 -50.27 -4.39
CA ASP A 170 20.39 -50.18 -4.98
C ASP A 170 21.22 -49.05 -4.37
N MET A 171 20.63 -47.88 -4.12
CA MET A 171 21.31 -46.77 -3.46
C MET A 171 21.60 -47.07 -1.99
N TYR A 172 20.66 -47.71 -1.27
CA TYR A 172 20.89 -48.15 0.10
C TYR A 172 22.05 -49.15 0.18
N ASN A 173 22.09 -50.14 -0.72
CA ASN A 173 23.17 -51.12 -0.79
C ASN A 173 24.51 -50.46 -1.15
N GLN A 174 24.53 -49.50 -2.07
CA GLN A 174 25.74 -48.75 -2.43
C GLN A 174 26.27 -47.89 -1.29
N ILE A 175 25.39 -47.22 -0.53
CA ILE A 175 25.77 -46.41 0.64
C ILE A 175 26.28 -47.31 1.76
N VAL A 176 25.59 -48.39 2.07
CA VAL A 176 26.00 -49.35 3.11
C VAL A 176 27.33 -49.98 2.74
N ASN A 177 27.53 -50.42 1.50
CA ASN A 177 28.81 -50.97 1.04
C ASN A 177 29.93 -49.94 1.10
N ALA A 178 29.68 -48.70 0.68
CA ALA A 178 30.69 -47.64 0.75
C ALA A 178 31.09 -47.31 2.20
N VAL A 179 30.14 -47.29 3.13
CA VAL A 179 30.40 -47.06 4.57
C VAL A 179 31.13 -48.26 5.19
N THR A 180 30.78 -49.48 4.81
CA THR A 180 31.47 -50.70 5.29
C THR A 180 32.90 -50.77 4.76
N THR A 181 33.13 -50.54 3.46
CA THR A 181 34.47 -50.47 2.87
C THR A 181 35.29 -49.31 3.44
N ALA A 182 34.67 -48.17 3.75
CA ALA A 182 35.33 -47.07 4.42
C ALA A 182 35.71 -47.40 5.88
N ASN A 183 34.92 -48.23 6.58
CA ASN A 183 35.26 -48.72 7.91
C ASN A 183 36.35 -49.81 7.88
N GLU A 184 36.31 -50.74 6.92
CA GLU A 184 37.36 -51.75 6.71
C GLU A 184 38.71 -51.10 6.33
N ALA A 185 38.69 -50.06 5.49
CA ALA A 185 39.88 -49.27 5.16
C ALA A 185 40.43 -48.48 6.36
N LYS A 186 39.62 -48.24 7.41
CA LYS A 186 40.01 -47.54 8.62
C LYS A 186 40.62 -48.47 9.68
N GLU A 187 40.39 -49.79 9.57
CA GLU A 187 40.88 -50.82 10.51
C GLU A 187 42.26 -51.40 10.18
N SER A 188 42.93 -50.95 9.09
CA SER A 188 44.31 -51.37 8.78
C SER A 188 45.34 -50.23 8.94
N PRO A 189 45.83 -49.94 10.16
CA PRO A 189 47.07 -49.20 10.35
C PRO A 189 48.25 -50.14 10.60
N ASP A 190 49.42 -49.75 10.08
CA ASP A 190 50.77 -50.26 10.33
C ASP A 190 51.22 -51.59 9.67
N SER A 191 51.90 -51.44 8.52
CA SER A 191 53.25 -52.03 8.38
C SER A 191 54.11 -51.20 7.43
N VAL A 192 55.12 -50.54 7.99
CA VAL A 192 56.20 -49.85 7.27
C VAL A 192 57.13 -50.89 6.62
N PRO A 193 57.62 -50.67 5.38
CA PRO A 193 58.93 -51.19 5.01
C PRO A 193 59.91 -50.08 4.63
N THR A 194 61.03 -50.16 5.32
CA THR A 194 62.30 -49.44 5.22
C THR A 194 62.83 -49.34 3.79
N ALA A 195 63.22 -48.13 3.39
CA ALA A 195 63.95 -47.88 2.14
C ALA A 195 65.33 -48.56 2.16
N ARG A 196 65.61 -49.42 1.18
CA ARG A 196 66.98 -49.77 0.76
C ARG A 196 67.31 -49.02 -0.53
N HIS A 197 68.35 -48.18 -0.48
CA HIS A 197 69.05 -47.69 -1.65
C HIS A 197 70.55 -48.03 -1.51
N ARG A 198 71.02 -48.79 -2.51
CA ARG A 198 72.38 -49.04 -3.02
C ARG A 198 73.59 -48.49 -2.25
N GLN A 199 74.55 -49.37 -1.95
CA GLN A 199 75.74 -49.58 -2.78
C GLN A 199 76.03 -51.07 -2.92
#